data_AF-F6IPQ0-F1
#
_entry.id   AF-F6IPQ0-F1
#
_cell.length_a   1.000
_cell.length_b   1.000
_cell.length_c   1.000
_cell.angle_alpha   90.00
_cell.angle_beta   90.00
_cell.angle_gamma   90.00
#
_symmetry.space_group_name_H-M   'P 1'
#
loop_
_entity.id
_entity.type
_entity.pdbx_description
1 polymer ?
#
loop_
_entity_poly.entity_id
_entity_poly.type
_entity_poly.pdbx_seq_one_letter_code
_entity_poly.pdbx_strand_id
1 'polypeptide(L)'
;MGGILAKLKTADAAATEPLDKLKQGELTRNVGILMNDVAMQHRGLVMMAESGGMSPETAGQVQYLAGVTAYQDKQYTEAARWLQAAYDGGYRDPQGMLQAVLADSYKRSNNPQAALAIVHKELEASKASGAKPNETSIRTALQAAYDAKQLAASADYAAMLGQYYPNPESWNAAISVVRQLASLPSKENLDLMRLMYVTGAMKDKRDYLEYIENVDPRAYPGEALKIMNDGISKGKISNADLAGEKANTETRVSADKASLAAQERDAMKPGATGATVAGTGDVFLSYDQPAKAETFYTMAMGKPGVDANAVAMHLGMAQAMQGKYAEAQANFAKVSGSRAPVARLWSAYAASKSTPAAAPAAAAAPQS
;
A
#
# COMPACT_ATOMS: atom_id res chain seq x y z
N MET A 1 -39.85 4.58 -42.64
CA MET A 1 -39.33 4.24 -41.30
C MET A 1 -40.39 4.29 -40.19
N GLY A 2 -41.35 5.24 -40.18
CA GLY A 2 -42.38 5.33 -39.11
C GLY A 2 -43.19 4.05 -38.83
N GLY A 3 -43.49 3.25 -39.87
CA GLY A 3 -44.18 1.96 -39.70
C GLY A 3 -43.33 0.87 -39.03
N ILE A 4 -42.00 0.92 -39.13
CA ILE A 4 -41.09 -0.02 -38.48
C ILE A 4 -40.98 0.29 -36.99
N LEU A 5 -40.89 1.58 -36.63
CA LEU A 5 -40.88 2.04 -35.24
C LEU A 5 -42.19 1.70 -34.50
N ALA A 6 -43.34 1.85 -35.17
CA ALA A 6 -44.63 1.46 -34.61
C ALA A 6 -44.71 -0.05 -34.33
N LYS A 7 -44.24 -0.88 -35.26
CA LYS A 7 -44.20 -2.34 -35.08
C LYS A 7 -43.24 -2.78 -33.97
N LEU A 8 -42.08 -2.13 -33.85
CA LEU A 8 -41.14 -2.38 -32.75
C LEU A 8 -41.77 -2.09 -31.39
N LYS A 9 -42.51 -0.99 -31.26
CA LYS A 9 -43.18 -0.61 -30.01
C LYS A 9 -44.27 -1.62 -29.61
N THR A 10 -45.02 -2.16 -30.58
CA THR A 10 -46.01 -3.21 -30.32
C THR A 10 -45.35 -4.53 -29.89
N ALA A 11 -44.22 -4.89 -30.49
CA ALA A 11 -43.47 -6.09 -30.14
C ALA A 11 -42.82 -5.99 -28.73
N ASP A 12 -42.39 -4.79 -28.32
CA ASP A 12 -41.82 -4.52 -26.98
C ASP A 12 -42.81 -4.87 -25.86
N ALA A 13 -44.09 -4.54 -26.05
CA ALA A 13 -45.15 -4.82 -25.08
C ALA A 13 -45.53 -6.32 -24.98
N ALA A 14 -45.15 -7.13 -25.96
CA ALA A 14 -45.46 -8.56 -26.00
C ALA A 14 -44.30 -9.46 -25.53
N ALA A 15 -43.08 -8.91 -25.42
CA ALA A 15 -41.88 -9.67 -25.07
C ALA A 15 -41.77 -9.91 -23.55
N THR A 16 -42.27 -11.06 -23.09
CA THR A 16 -42.31 -11.41 -21.65
C THR A 16 -41.28 -12.46 -21.27
N GLU A 17 -41.03 -13.45 -22.13
CA GLU A 17 -40.06 -14.52 -21.93
C GLU A 17 -38.60 -14.10 -22.27
N PRO A 18 -37.58 -14.77 -21.70
CA PRO A 18 -36.16 -14.48 -21.97
C PRO A 18 -35.81 -14.45 -23.46
N LEU A 19 -36.27 -15.42 -24.25
CA LEU A 19 -35.98 -15.48 -25.68
C LEU A 19 -36.74 -14.41 -26.50
N ASP A 20 -37.91 -13.98 -26.03
CA ASP A 20 -38.67 -12.92 -26.68
C ASP A 20 -37.99 -11.56 -26.48
N LYS A 21 -37.49 -11.31 -25.27
CA LYS A 21 -36.70 -10.12 -24.94
C LYS A 21 -35.38 -10.08 -25.73
N LEU A 22 -34.73 -11.23 -25.90
CA LEU A 22 -33.53 -11.34 -26.73
C LEU A 22 -33.82 -10.96 -28.18
N LYS A 23 -34.83 -11.56 -28.80
CA LYS A 23 -35.23 -11.25 -30.20
C LYS A 23 -35.68 -9.80 -30.36
N GLN A 24 -36.41 -9.27 -29.40
CA GLN A 24 -36.83 -7.86 -29.40
C GLN A 24 -35.62 -6.91 -29.34
N GLY A 25 -34.63 -7.24 -28.51
CA GLY A 25 -33.36 -6.52 -28.44
C GLY A 25 -32.58 -6.58 -29.75
N GLU A 26 -32.47 -7.75 -30.38
CA GLU A 26 -31.84 -7.92 -31.70
C GLU A 26 -32.52 -7.08 -32.79
N LEU A 27 -33.85 -7.11 -32.85
CA LEU A 27 -34.63 -6.32 -33.80
C LEU A 27 -34.42 -4.82 -33.57
N THR A 28 -34.47 -4.37 -32.31
CA THR A 28 -34.24 -2.97 -31.93
C THR A 28 -32.83 -2.53 -32.33
N ARG A 29 -31.82 -3.35 -32.04
CA ARG A 29 -30.42 -3.09 -32.43
C ARG A 29 -30.27 -2.96 -33.95
N ASN A 30 -30.83 -3.91 -34.71
CA ASN A 30 -30.71 -3.93 -36.17
C ASN A 30 -31.38 -2.72 -36.83
N VAL A 31 -32.54 -2.29 -36.32
CA VAL A 31 -33.18 -1.06 -36.78
C VAL A 31 -32.34 0.16 -36.44
N GLY A 32 -31.73 0.21 -35.25
CA GLY A 32 -30.78 1.26 -34.88
C GLY A 32 -29.57 1.33 -35.82
N ILE A 33 -29.02 0.18 -36.26
CA ILE A 33 -27.93 0.13 -37.26
C ILE A 33 -28.40 0.72 -38.58
N LEU A 34 -29.57 0.30 -39.09
CA LEU A 34 -30.14 0.79 -40.35
C LEU A 34 -30.43 2.30 -40.32
N MET A 35 -30.73 2.84 -39.15
CA MET A 35 -31.02 4.25 -38.94
C MET A 35 -29.78 5.09 -38.57
N ASN A 36 -28.61 4.46 -38.40
CA ASN A 36 -27.41 5.07 -37.81
C ASN A 36 -27.70 5.75 -36.45
N ASP A 37 -28.63 5.18 -35.68
CA ASP A 37 -29.07 5.66 -34.36
C ASP A 37 -28.36 4.86 -33.26
N VAL A 38 -27.28 5.42 -32.72
CA VAL A 38 -26.45 4.78 -31.69
C VAL A 38 -27.23 4.53 -30.40
N ALA A 39 -28.16 5.43 -30.04
CA ALA A 39 -28.98 5.27 -28.85
C ALA A 39 -29.96 4.10 -29.01
N MET A 40 -30.53 3.91 -30.21
CA MET A 40 -31.37 2.75 -30.51
C MET A 40 -30.57 1.45 -30.57
N GLN A 41 -29.35 1.48 -31.11
CA GLN A 41 -28.42 0.34 -31.05
C GLN A 41 -28.13 -0.05 -29.60
N HIS A 42 -27.79 0.94 -28.76
CA HIS A 42 -27.52 0.74 -27.34
C HIS A 42 -28.73 0.13 -26.62
N ARG A 43 -29.94 0.67 -26.84
CA ARG A 43 -31.17 0.14 -26.24
C ARG A 43 -31.40 -1.33 -26.61
N GLY A 44 -31.21 -1.69 -27.87
CA GLY A 44 -31.30 -3.08 -28.31
C GLY A 44 -30.27 -3.98 -27.63
N LEU A 45 -29.03 -3.54 -27.52
CA LEU A 45 -27.95 -4.27 -26.85
C LEU A 45 -28.22 -4.49 -25.34
N VAL A 46 -28.74 -3.48 -24.65
CA VAL A 46 -29.15 -3.60 -23.23
C VAL A 46 -30.29 -4.60 -23.07
N MET A 47 -31.31 -4.55 -23.93
CA MET A 47 -32.41 -5.53 -23.93
C MET A 47 -31.89 -6.96 -24.13
N MET A 48 -30.95 -7.15 -25.06
CA MET A 48 -30.29 -8.44 -25.25
C MET A 48 -29.54 -8.87 -23.98
N ALA A 49 -28.70 -8.00 -23.42
CA ALA A 49 -27.91 -8.23 -22.20
C ALA A 49 -28.76 -8.61 -20.98
N GLU A 50 -29.92 -7.98 -20.81
CA GLU A 50 -30.82 -8.18 -19.67
C GLU A 50 -31.85 -9.28 -19.91
N SER A 51 -31.89 -9.88 -21.12
CA SER A 51 -32.87 -10.91 -21.48
C SER A 51 -32.77 -12.20 -20.67
N GLY A 52 -31.57 -12.53 -20.18
CA GLY A 52 -31.28 -13.81 -19.53
C GLY A 52 -31.30 -15.03 -20.46
N GLY A 53 -31.50 -14.83 -21.77
CA GLY A 53 -31.63 -15.91 -22.77
C GLY A 53 -30.38 -16.20 -23.61
N MET A 54 -29.24 -15.56 -23.31
CA MET A 54 -28.01 -15.67 -24.09
C MET A 54 -27.06 -16.75 -23.54
N SER A 55 -26.26 -17.37 -24.43
CA SER A 55 -25.12 -18.17 -23.97
C SER A 55 -24.03 -17.26 -23.38
N PRO A 56 -23.15 -17.78 -22.50
CA PRO A 56 -22.04 -17.01 -21.94
C PRO A 56 -21.12 -16.38 -23.00
N GLU A 57 -20.86 -17.09 -24.09
CA GLU A 57 -19.99 -16.62 -25.19
C GLU A 57 -20.59 -15.40 -25.90
N THR A 58 -21.89 -15.42 -26.18
CA THR A 58 -22.59 -14.30 -26.82
C THR A 58 -22.82 -13.15 -25.85
N ALA A 59 -23.07 -13.45 -24.57
CA ALA A 59 -23.30 -12.45 -23.55
C ALA A 59 -22.11 -11.49 -23.39
N GLY A 60 -20.89 -12.00 -23.36
CA GLY A 60 -19.68 -11.17 -23.24
C GLY A 60 -19.51 -10.19 -24.41
N GLN A 61 -19.77 -10.63 -25.65
CA GLN A 61 -19.71 -9.76 -26.83
C GLN A 61 -20.80 -8.69 -26.81
N VAL A 62 -22.02 -9.04 -26.43
CA VAL A 62 -23.16 -8.11 -26.34
C VAL A 62 -22.92 -7.06 -25.25
N GLN A 63 -22.41 -7.48 -24.08
CA GLN A 63 -22.03 -6.58 -22.99
C GLN A 63 -20.91 -5.62 -23.42
N TYR A 64 -19.89 -6.11 -24.12
CA TYR A 64 -18.84 -5.24 -24.66
C TYR A 64 -19.42 -4.17 -25.60
N LEU A 65 -20.29 -4.55 -26.54
CA LEU A 65 -20.93 -3.61 -27.47
C LEU A 65 -21.87 -2.62 -26.75
N ALA A 66 -22.63 -3.08 -25.75
CA ALA A 66 -23.45 -2.21 -24.91
C ALA A 66 -22.59 -1.16 -24.19
N GLY A 67 -21.42 -1.57 -23.69
CA GLY A 67 -20.44 -0.70 -23.07
C GLY A 67 -19.82 0.31 -24.03
N VAL A 68 -19.41 -0.12 -25.23
CA VAL A 68 -18.84 0.77 -26.27
C VAL A 68 -19.86 1.81 -26.74
N THR A 69 -21.12 1.41 -26.96
CA THR A 69 -22.19 2.33 -27.37
C THR A 69 -22.53 3.32 -26.26
N ALA A 70 -22.60 2.89 -25.00
CA ALA A 70 -22.74 3.79 -23.85
C ALA A 70 -21.57 4.79 -23.74
N TYR A 71 -20.34 4.33 -24.00
CA TYR A 71 -19.16 5.20 -23.98
C TYR A 71 -19.22 6.27 -25.07
N GLN A 72 -19.63 5.92 -26.29
CA GLN A 72 -19.82 6.86 -27.39
C GLN A 72 -20.86 7.93 -27.06
N ASP A 73 -21.94 7.54 -26.38
CA ASP A 73 -22.99 8.44 -25.88
C ASP A 73 -22.60 9.17 -24.58
N LYS A 74 -21.34 9.06 -24.13
CA LYS A 74 -20.79 9.68 -22.91
C LYS A 74 -21.49 9.25 -21.62
N GLN A 75 -22.18 8.12 -21.65
CA GLN A 75 -22.80 7.49 -20.48
C GLN A 75 -21.75 6.63 -19.75
N TYR A 76 -20.71 7.29 -19.23
CA TYR A 76 -19.51 6.60 -18.76
C TYR A 76 -19.76 5.63 -17.59
N THR A 77 -20.76 5.88 -16.74
CA THR A 77 -21.15 4.94 -15.67
C THR A 77 -21.72 3.65 -16.23
N GLU A 78 -22.62 3.73 -17.22
CA GLU A 78 -23.19 2.56 -17.90
C GLU A 78 -22.15 1.85 -18.76
N ALA A 79 -21.28 2.61 -19.44
CA ALA A 79 -20.17 2.05 -20.17
C ALA A 79 -19.30 1.17 -19.27
N ALA A 80 -18.90 1.70 -18.10
CA ALA A 80 -18.11 0.97 -17.14
C ALA A 80 -18.82 -0.30 -16.63
N ARG A 81 -20.13 -0.22 -16.32
CA ARG A 81 -20.93 -1.38 -15.89
C ARG A 81 -20.85 -2.52 -16.90
N TRP A 82 -21.12 -2.24 -18.16
CA TRP A 82 -21.20 -3.26 -19.21
C TRP A 82 -19.83 -3.79 -19.65
N LEU A 83 -18.82 -2.91 -19.75
CA LEU A 83 -17.45 -3.32 -20.05
C LEU A 83 -16.87 -4.19 -18.92
N GLN A 84 -17.16 -3.89 -17.65
CA GLN A 84 -16.76 -4.73 -16.52
C GLN A 84 -17.43 -6.10 -16.58
N ALA A 85 -18.74 -6.16 -16.85
CA ALA A 85 -19.46 -7.43 -16.97
C ALA A 85 -18.86 -8.31 -18.09
N ALA A 86 -18.53 -7.72 -19.23
CA ALA A 86 -17.87 -8.42 -20.33
C ALA A 86 -16.48 -8.96 -19.91
N TYR A 87 -15.69 -8.14 -19.22
CA TYR A 87 -14.37 -8.52 -18.72
C TYR A 87 -14.42 -9.69 -17.74
N ASP A 88 -15.31 -9.59 -16.73
CA ASP A 88 -15.53 -10.59 -15.69
C ASP A 88 -16.09 -11.90 -16.26
N GLY A 89 -16.90 -11.80 -17.33
CA GLY A 89 -17.40 -12.94 -18.12
C GLY A 89 -16.34 -13.60 -19.01
N GLY A 90 -15.09 -13.13 -18.99
CA GLY A 90 -13.99 -13.71 -19.76
C GLY A 90 -13.89 -13.24 -21.21
N TYR A 91 -14.74 -12.29 -21.64
CA TYR A 91 -14.65 -11.74 -23.00
C TYR A 91 -13.35 -10.98 -23.19
N ARG A 92 -12.75 -11.15 -24.36
CA ARG A 92 -11.55 -10.45 -24.81
C ARG A 92 -11.86 -9.92 -26.19
N ASP A 93 -11.79 -8.61 -26.37
CA ASP A 93 -12.07 -8.02 -27.67
C ASP A 93 -10.87 -8.19 -28.62
N PRO A 94 -11.08 -8.41 -29.93
CA PRO A 94 -9.99 -8.64 -30.88
C PRO A 94 -8.99 -7.48 -30.99
N GLN A 95 -9.41 -6.27 -30.66
CA GLN A 95 -8.58 -5.06 -30.72
C GLN A 95 -7.86 -4.76 -29.39
N GLY A 96 -8.13 -5.52 -28.31
CA GLY A 96 -7.55 -5.29 -26.98
C GLY A 96 -7.97 -3.98 -26.30
N MET A 97 -9.06 -3.36 -26.74
CA MET A 97 -9.51 -2.03 -26.29
C MET A 97 -10.35 -2.06 -25.01
N LEU A 98 -10.92 -3.21 -24.62
CA LEU A 98 -11.89 -3.29 -23.51
C LEU A 98 -11.34 -2.65 -22.24
N GLN A 99 -10.13 -3.04 -21.83
CA GLN A 99 -9.52 -2.55 -20.58
C GLN A 99 -9.25 -1.05 -20.64
N ALA A 100 -8.80 -0.53 -21.78
CA ALA A 100 -8.52 0.89 -21.97
C ALA A 100 -9.80 1.73 -21.89
N VAL A 101 -10.88 1.30 -22.57
CA VAL A 101 -12.17 1.99 -22.56
C VAL A 101 -12.83 1.88 -21.19
N LEU A 102 -12.70 0.74 -20.51
CA LEU A 102 -13.20 0.55 -19.14
C LEU A 102 -12.51 1.50 -18.15
N ALA A 103 -11.18 1.60 -18.20
CA ALA A 103 -10.41 2.51 -17.36
C ALA A 103 -10.79 3.99 -17.60
N ASP A 104 -10.91 4.40 -18.87
CA ASP A 104 -11.32 5.77 -19.20
C ASP A 104 -12.79 6.04 -18.82
N SER A 105 -13.67 5.04 -18.91
CA SER A 105 -15.06 5.14 -18.45
C SER A 105 -15.13 5.47 -16.96
N TYR A 106 -14.39 4.75 -16.11
CA TYR A 106 -14.36 5.07 -14.67
C TYR A 106 -13.81 6.46 -14.37
N LYS A 107 -12.76 6.86 -15.09
CA LYS A 107 -12.17 8.19 -14.97
C LYS A 107 -13.19 9.28 -15.30
N ARG A 108 -13.94 9.12 -16.38
CA ARG A 108 -14.92 10.12 -16.86
C ARG A 108 -16.24 10.08 -16.13
N SER A 109 -16.61 8.94 -15.54
CA SER A 109 -17.84 8.81 -14.74
C SER A 109 -17.73 9.39 -13.34
N ASN A 110 -16.55 9.94 -12.96
CA ASN A 110 -16.25 10.42 -11.62
C ASN A 110 -16.68 9.41 -10.53
N ASN A 111 -16.45 8.11 -10.77
CA ASN A 111 -16.84 7.02 -9.88
C ASN A 111 -15.57 6.32 -9.33
N PRO A 112 -14.84 6.97 -8.40
CA PRO A 112 -13.58 6.45 -7.88
C PRO A 112 -13.76 5.12 -7.14
N GLN A 113 -14.95 4.83 -6.60
CA GLN A 113 -15.24 3.61 -5.86
C GLN A 113 -15.20 2.37 -6.75
N ALA A 114 -15.75 2.47 -7.96
CA ALA A 114 -15.73 1.34 -8.89
C ALA A 114 -14.35 1.12 -9.52
N ALA A 115 -13.59 2.19 -9.79
CA ALA A 115 -12.17 2.08 -10.16
C ALA A 115 -11.34 1.40 -9.06
N LEU A 116 -11.59 1.79 -7.81
CA LEU A 116 -10.92 1.22 -6.64
C LEU A 116 -11.28 -0.26 -6.43
N ALA A 117 -12.50 -0.68 -6.75
CA ALA A 117 -12.89 -2.10 -6.68
C ALA A 117 -12.06 -2.99 -7.62
N ILE A 118 -11.70 -2.49 -8.82
CA ILE A 118 -10.83 -3.19 -9.76
C ILE A 118 -9.41 -3.28 -9.22
N VAL A 119 -8.89 -2.16 -8.71
CA VAL A 119 -7.60 -2.11 -8.04
C VAL A 119 -7.55 -3.13 -6.91
N HIS A 120 -8.58 -3.22 -6.06
CA HIS A 120 -8.65 -4.22 -5.00
C HIS A 120 -8.65 -5.65 -5.54
N LYS A 121 -9.48 -5.96 -6.56
CA LYS A 121 -9.49 -7.29 -7.19
C LYS A 121 -8.11 -7.67 -7.75
N GLU A 122 -7.42 -6.73 -8.41
CA GLU A 122 -6.09 -6.94 -8.96
C GLU A 122 -5.04 -7.22 -7.87
N LEU A 123 -5.05 -6.44 -6.79
CA LEU A 123 -4.12 -6.61 -5.67
C LEU A 123 -4.36 -7.94 -4.95
N GLU A 124 -5.62 -8.34 -4.73
CA GLU A 124 -5.96 -9.63 -4.13
C GLU A 124 -5.58 -10.81 -5.04
N ALA A 125 -5.78 -10.70 -6.36
CA ALA A 125 -5.34 -11.71 -7.32
C ALA A 125 -3.80 -11.83 -7.35
N SER A 126 -3.09 -10.71 -7.28
CA SER A 126 -1.61 -10.70 -7.21
C SER A 126 -1.12 -11.36 -5.92
N LYS A 127 -1.76 -11.04 -4.79
CA LYS A 127 -1.45 -11.65 -3.48
C LYS A 127 -1.71 -13.16 -3.47
N ALA A 128 -2.83 -13.62 -4.02
CA ALA A 128 -3.19 -15.03 -4.08
C ALA A 128 -2.26 -15.85 -4.99
N SER A 129 -1.80 -15.26 -6.10
CA SER A 129 -0.88 -15.91 -7.04
C SER A 129 0.59 -15.78 -6.67
N GLY A 130 0.94 -14.93 -5.68
CA GLY A 130 2.32 -14.58 -5.37
C GLY A 130 2.98 -13.69 -6.42
N ALA A 131 2.21 -13.16 -7.38
CA ALA A 131 2.71 -12.23 -8.39
C ALA A 131 3.02 -10.86 -7.77
N LYS A 132 4.00 -10.15 -8.35
CA LYS A 132 4.31 -8.77 -7.97
C LYS A 132 3.11 -7.87 -8.29
N PRO A 133 2.44 -7.24 -7.30
CA PRO A 133 1.30 -6.37 -7.57
C PRO A 133 1.74 -5.10 -8.30
N ASN A 134 0.87 -4.53 -9.15
CA ASN A 134 1.17 -3.31 -9.89
C ASN A 134 1.36 -2.09 -8.97
N GLU A 135 2.43 -1.33 -9.18
CA GLU A 135 2.78 -0.17 -8.36
C GLU A 135 1.69 0.91 -8.35
N THR A 136 1.14 1.23 -9.53
CA THR A 136 0.08 2.22 -9.68
C THR A 136 -1.15 1.78 -8.89
N SER A 137 -1.53 0.50 -8.98
CA SER A 137 -2.65 -0.05 -8.21
C SER A 137 -2.43 0.04 -6.70
N ILE A 138 -1.22 -0.26 -6.20
CA ILE A 138 -0.89 -0.08 -4.77
C ILE A 138 -1.01 1.39 -4.38
N ARG A 139 -0.44 2.31 -5.17
CA ARG A 139 -0.47 3.76 -4.87
C ARG A 139 -1.89 4.31 -4.89
N THR A 140 -2.72 3.89 -5.83
CA THR A 140 -4.14 4.26 -5.89
C THR A 140 -4.89 3.75 -4.65
N ALA A 141 -4.69 2.49 -4.26
CA ALA A 141 -5.32 1.94 -3.05
C ALA A 141 -4.85 2.64 -1.77
N LEU A 142 -3.54 2.95 -1.67
CA LEU A 142 -2.96 3.68 -0.55
C LEU A 142 -3.56 5.07 -0.43
N GLN A 143 -3.65 5.82 -1.54
CA GLN A 143 -4.25 7.16 -1.56
C GLN A 143 -5.73 7.10 -1.15
N ALA A 144 -6.50 6.17 -1.70
CA ALA A 144 -7.92 6.02 -1.36
C ALA A 144 -8.11 5.67 0.12
N ALA A 145 -7.31 4.76 0.67
CA ALA A 145 -7.35 4.43 2.10
C ALA A 145 -6.97 5.64 2.98
N TYR A 146 -5.98 6.43 2.54
CA TYR A 146 -5.57 7.66 3.23
C TYR A 146 -6.68 8.72 3.23
N ASP A 147 -7.31 8.98 2.08
CA ASP A 147 -8.41 9.94 1.94
C ASP A 147 -9.62 9.51 2.78
N ALA A 148 -9.87 8.21 2.87
CA ALA A 148 -10.89 7.61 3.74
C ALA A 148 -10.50 7.55 5.23
N LYS A 149 -9.28 8.00 5.59
CA LYS A 149 -8.71 7.98 6.94
C LYS A 149 -8.68 6.58 7.56
N GLN A 150 -8.52 5.54 6.74
CA GLN A 150 -8.51 4.15 7.15
C GLN A 150 -7.09 3.69 7.50
N LEU A 151 -6.63 3.98 8.72
CA LEU A 151 -5.26 3.70 9.16
C LEU A 151 -4.79 2.25 8.90
N ALA A 152 -5.62 1.25 9.20
CA ALA A 152 -5.25 -0.15 9.02
C ALA A 152 -5.01 -0.49 7.53
N ALA A 153 -5.94 -0.09 6.65
CA ALA A 153 -5.81 -0.29 5.22
C ALA A 153 -4.64 0.52 4.63
N SER A 154 -4.44 1.75 5.08
CA SER A 154 -3.28 2.56 4.68
C SER A 154 -1.97 1.90 5.08
N ALA A 155 -1.88 1.31 6.28
CA ALA A 155 -0.68 0.59 6.71
C ALA A 155 -0.44 -0.68 5.87
N ASP A 156 -1.50 -1.40 5.46
CA ASP A 156 -1.39 -2.56 4.57
C ASP A 156 -0.84 -2.19 3.19
N TYR A 157 -1.41 -1.17 2.54
CA TYR A 157 -0.93 -0.73 1.23
C TYR A 157 0.44 -0.05 1.29
N ALA A 158 0.75 0.68 2.36
CA ALA A 158 2.06 1.26 2.59
C ALA A 158 3.14 0.18 2.75
N ALA A 159 2.84 -0.87 3.53
CA ALA A 159 3.70 -2.04 3.67
C ALA A 159 3.89 -2.77 2.33
N MET A 160 2.82 -2.97 1.57
CA MET A 160 2.89 -3.57 0.22
C MET A 160 3.79 -2.74 -0.72
N LEU A 161 3.63 -1.41 -0.72
CA LEU A 161 4.45 -0.50 -1.52
C LEU A 161 5.94 -0.63 -1.16
N GLY A 162 6.27 -0.55 0.13
CA GLY A 162 7.66 -0.68 0.60
C GLY A 162 8.25 -2.05 0.33
N GLN A 163 7.46 -3.12 0.43
CA GLN A 163 7.91 -4.50 0.20
C GLN A 163 8.25 -4.75 -1.28
N TYR A 164 7.35 -4.44 -2.20
CA TYR A 164 7.49 -4.80 -3.62
C TYR A 164 8.25 -3.75 -4.45
N TYR A 165 8.37 -2.52 -3.94
CA TYR A 165 9.05 -1.41 -4.58
C TYR A 165 10.00 -0.71 -3.59
N PRO A 166 11.04 -1.40 -3.06
CA PRO A 166 11.87 -0.92 -1.95
C PRO A 166 12.91 0.15 -2.38
N ASN A 167 12.45 1.29 -2.88
CA ASN A 167 13.27 2.48 -3.14
C ASN A 167 12.97 3.61 -2.14
N PRO A 168 13.89 4.57 -1.94
CA PRO A 168 13.71 5.69 -1.01
C PRO A 168 12.40 6.45 -1.19
N GLU A 169 11.96 6.67 -2.43
CA GLU A 169 10.74 7.40 -2.75
C GLU A 169 9.48 6.67 -2.28
N SER A 170 9.42 5.36 -2.49
CA SER A 170 8.31 4.50 -2.11
C SER A 170 8.22 4.34 -0.60
N TRP A 171 9.36 4.16 0.07
CA TRP A 171 9.43 4.15 1.54
C TRP A 171 9.04 5.48 2.15
N ASN A 172 9.48 6.60 1.57
CA ASN A 172 9.08 7.93 2.04
C ASN A 172 7.56 8.13 1.94
N ALA A 173 6.94 7.74 0.82
CA ALA A 173 5.49 7.81 0.65
C ALA A 173 4.74 6.90 1.65
N ALA A 174 5.17 5.63 1.76
CA ALA A 174 4.58 4.64 2.67
C ALA A 174 4.61 5.10 4.13
N ILE A 175 5.79 5.54 4.60
CA ILE A 175 6.01 5.99 5.98
C ILE A 175 5.22 7.27 6.28
N SER A 176 5.21 8.23 5.35
CA SER A 176 4.53 9.52 5.57
C SER A 176 3.02 9.35 5.76
N VAL A 177 2.38 8.48 4.97
CA VAL A 177 0.95 8.19 5.11
C VAL A 177 0.62 7.62 6.49
N VAL A 178 1.39 6.61 6.93
CA VAL A 178 1.15 5.98 8.24
C VAL A 178 1.45 6.95 9.39
N ARG A 179 2.54 7.73 9.31
CA ARG A 179 2.89 8.75 10.31
C ARG A 179 1.78 9.78 10.48
N GLN A 180 1.20 10.25 9.38
CA GLN A 180 0.16 11.27 9.40
C GLN A 180 -1.16 10.77 9.98
N LEU A 181 -1.57 9.54 9.69
CA LEU A 181 -2.84 8.98 10.19
C LEU A 181 -2.74 8.42 11.61
N ALA A 182 -1.60 7.85 11.98
CA ALA A 182 -1.48 7.13 13.25
C ALA A 182 -1.33 8.05 14.47
N SER A 183 -0.90 9.32 14.27
CA SER A 183 -0.62 10.27 15.35
C SER A 183 0.19 9.63 16.49
N LEU A 184 1.32 9.01 16.10
CA LEU A 184 2.13 8.19 16.98
C LEU A 184 2.71 9.01 18.14
N PRO A 185 2.70 8.48 19.38
CA PRO A 185 3.50 9.06 20.44
C PRO A 185 5.00 8.96 20.09
N SER A 186 5.81 9.78 20.75
CA SER A 186 7.20 10.01 20.34
C SER A 186 8.05 8.74 20.24
N LYS A 187 7.85 7.78 21.15
CA LYS A 187 8.61 6.52 21.14
C LYS A 187 8.24 5.63 19.95
N GLU A 188 6.96 5.52 19.61
CA GLU A 188 6.51 4.76 18.45
C GLU A 188 6.87 5.47 17.14
N ASN A 189 6.83 6.81 17.13
CA ASN A 189 7.30 7.59 16.00
C ASN A 189 8.80 7.37 15.76
N LEU A 190 9.62 7.34 16.82
CA LEU A 190 11.05 7.03 16.71
C LEU A 190 11.30 5.71 15.99
N ASP A 191 10.54 4.66 16.29
CA ASP A 191 10.69 3.37 15.60
C ASP A 191 10.33 3.46 14.11
N LEU A 192 9.36 4.30 13.75
CA LEU A 192 9.03 4.59 12.35
C LEU A 192 10.12 5.45 11.67
N MET A 193 10.74 6.37 12.40
CA MET A 193 11.85 7.20 11.89
C MET A 193 13.13 6.40 11.70
N ARG A 194 13.41 5.43 12.58
CA ARG A 194 14.46 4.43 12.40
C ARG A 194 14.27 3.67 11.08
N LEU A 195 13.03 3.29 10.75
CA LEU A 195 12.73 2.67 9.45
C LEU A 195 13.05 3.64 8.30
N MET A 196 12.58 4.88 8.41
CA MET A 196 12.82 5.93 7.41
C MET A 196 14.31 6.16 7.16
N TYR A 197 15.14 6.09 8.20
CA TYR A 197 16.60 6.17 8.11
C TYR A 197 17.19 4.97 7.37
N VAL A 198 16.90 3.74 7.80
CA VAL A 198 17.51 2.53 7.21
C VAL A 198 17.05 2.25 5.77
N THR A 199 15.93 2.82 5.34
CA THR A 199 15.45 2.75 3.95
C THR A 199 15.94 3.93 3.09
N GLY A 200 16.72 4.86 3.66
CA GLY A 200 17.17 6.08 2.97
C GLY A 200 16.03 7.05 2.62
N ALA A 201 14.88 6.91 3.27
CA ALA A 201 13.65 7.64 2.93
C ALA A 201 13.57 9.04 3.58
N MET A 202 14.54 9.43 4.39
CA MET A 202 14.66 10.80 4.89
C MET A 202 15.04 11.76 3.76
N LYS A 203 14.23 12.79 3.53
CA LYS A 203 14.40 13.70 2.38
C LYS A 203 14.74 15.11 2.78
N ASP A 204 14.06 15.63 3.80
CA ASP A 204 14.04 17.05 4.09
C ASP A 204 14.56 17.36 5.50
N LYS A 205 14.96 18.61 5.72
CA LYS A 205 15.40 19.15 7.02
C LYS A 205 14.49 18.71 8.18
N ARG A 206 13.17 18.74 7.96
CA ARG A 206 12.17 18.36 8.97
C ARG A 206 12.32 16.92 9.43
N ASP A 207 12.59 15.98 8.53
CA ASP A 207 12.74 14.56 8.88
C ASP A 207 13.92 14.36 9.85
N TYR A 208 15.03 15.08 9.64
CA TYR A 208 16.19 15.03 10.53
C TYR A 208 15.91 15.66 11.89
N LEU A 209 15.29 16.85 11.92
CA LEU A 209 15.02 17.55 13.18
C LEU A 209 13.96 16.81 14.02
N GLU A 210 12.91 16.28 13.38
CA GLU A 210 11.89 15.46 14.04
C GLU A 210 12.53 14.17 14.59
N TYR A 211 13.49 13.55 13.87
CA TYR A 211 14.19 12.37 14.39
C TYR A 211 14.96 12.75 15.64
N ILE A 212 15.78 13.80 15.56
CA ILE A 212 16.60 14.27 16.68
C ILE A 212 15.74 14.59 17.91
N GLU A 213 14.55 15.15 17.73
CA GLU A 213 13.60 15.38 18.81
C GLU A 213 13.07 14.07 19.40
N ASN A 214 12.63 13.13 18.57
CA ASN A 214 12.03 11.86 19.02
C ASN A 214 13.05 10.89 19.66
N VAL A 215 14.30 10.89 19.18
CA VAL A 215 15.38 10.08 19.75
C VAL A 215 15.89 10.64 21.07
N ASP A 216 15.68 11.94 21.32
CA ASP A 216 16.18 12.68 22.46
C ASP A 216 17.70 12.48 22.70
N PRO A 217 18.56 13.47 22.39
CA PRO A 217 20.00 13.37 22.62
C PRO A 217 20.40 13.13 24.08
N ARG A 218 19.47 13.30 25.03
CA ARG A 218 19.65 13.01 26.45
C ARG A 218 19.40 11.54 26.78
N ALA A 219 18.52 10.87 26.05
CA ALA A 219 18.17 9.47 26.24
C ALA A 219 19.07 8.55 25.41
N TYR A 220 19.26 8.86 24.13
CA TYR A 220 20.05 8.04 23.20
C TYR A 220 21.10 8.89 22.44
N PRO A 221 22.13 9.41 23.15
CA PRO A 221 23.09 10.35 22.57
C PRO A 221 23.87 9.76 21.38
N GLY A 222 24.14 8.45 21.37
CA GLY A 222 24.83 7.78 20.27
C GLY A 222 24.05 7.85 18.96
N GLU A 223 22.77 7.47 19.00
CA GLU A 223 21.88 7.51 17.85
C GLU A 223 21.60 8.95 17.41
N ALA A 224 21.35 9.86 18.35
CA ALA A 224 21.16 11.28 18.06
C ALA A 224 22.35 11.89 17.30
N LEU A 225 23.58 11.65 17.78
CA LEU A 225 24.79 12.15 17.12
C LEU A 225 24.95 11.57 15.71
N LYS A 226 24.61 10.29 15.51
CA LYS A 226 24.61 9.66 14.18
C LYS A 226 23.69 10.40 13.21
N ILE A 227 22.45 10.70 13.62
CA ILE A 227 21.48 11.40 12.78
C ILE A 227 21.89 12.85 12.51
N MET A 228 22.40 13.56 13.54
CA MET A 228 22.95 14.91 13.37
C MET A 228 24.08 14.94 12.33
N ASN A 229 25.03 14.02 12.42
CA ASN A 229 26.14 13.91 11.48
C ASN A 229 25.68 13.55 10.07
N ASP A 230 24.75 12.59 9.93
CA ASP A 230 24.20 12.21 8.62
C ASP A 230 23.54 13.42 7.93
N GLY A 231 22.69 14.16 8.65
CA GLY A 231 21.99 15.33 8.11
C GLY A 231 22.93 16.45 7.70
N ILE A 232 23.97 16.72 8.49
CA ILE A 232 25.01 17.72 8.15
C ILE A 232 25.79 17.29 6.92
N SER A 233 26.23 16.02 6.87
CA SER A 233 27.04 15.51 5.76
C SER A 233 26.30 15.55 4.42
N LYS A 234 24.98 15.37 4.44
CA LYS A 234 24.10 15.45 3.26
C LYS A 234 23.60 16.87 2.96
N GLY A 235 24.03 17.88 3.74
CA GLY A 235 23.58 19.27 3.59
C GLY A 235 22.09 19.49 3.87
N LYS A 236 21.44 18.58 4.60
CA LYS A 236 20.01 18.63 4.92
C LYS A 236 19.72 19.49 6.15
N ILE A 237 20.66 19.53 7.09
CA ILE A 237 20.66 20.41 8.27
C ILE A 237 22.05 21.03 8.43
N SER A 238 22.15 22.07 9.25
CA SER A 238 23.40 22.73 9.60
C SER A 238 23.62 22.72 11.13
N ASN A 239 24.84 23.04 11.58
CA ASN A 239 25.10 23.21 13.02
C ASN A 239 24.24 24.33 13.65
N ALA A 240 23.87 25.35 12.88
CA ALA A 240 23.00 26.43 13.35
C ALA A 240 21.60 25.91 13.68
N ASP A 241 21.09 24.97 12.90
CA ASP A 241 19.77 24.35 13.13
C ASP A 241 19.71 23.56 14.44
N LEU A 242 20.86 23.12 14.95
CA LEU A 242 20.98 22.33 16.17
C LEU A 242 21.21 23.20 17.42
N ALA A 243 21.38 24.52 17.26
CA ALA A 243 21.55 25.47 18.38
C ALA A 243 22.59 25.02 19.45
N GLY A 244 23.69 24.39 19.02
CA GLY A 244 24.74 23.89 19.91
C GLY A 244 24.51 22.48 20.49
N GLU A 245 23.35 21.86 20.26
CA GLU A 245 23.01 20.53 20.80
C GLU A 245 23.97 19.44 20.34
N LYS A 246 24.58 19.57 19.16
CA LYS A 246 25.60 18.63 18.68
C LYS A 246 26.79 18.50 19.63
N ALA A 247 27.34 19.63 20.10
CA ALA A 247 28.48 19.62 21.01
C ALA A 247 28.12 19.04 22.39
N ASN A 248 26.90 19.34 22.87
CA ASN A 248 26.36 18.73 24.09
C ASN A 248 26.24 17.21 23.92
N THR A 249 25.74 16.76 22.77
CA THR A 249 25.55 15.34 22.45
C THR A 249 26.89 14.61 22.36
N GLU A 250 27.91 15.19 21.74
CA GLU A 250 29.27 14.62 21.69
C GLU A 250 29.86 14.38 23.08
N THR A 251 29.63 15.33 24.00
CA THR A 251 30.05 15.18 25.41
C THR A 251 29.30 14.03 26.09
N ARG A 252 27.98 13.93 25.88
CA ARG A 252 27.15 12.84 26.43
C ARG A 252 27.57 11.46 25.90
N VAL A 253 27.86 11.35 24.60
CA VAL A 253 28.29 10.09 23.98
C VAL A 253 29.54 9.52 24.67
N SER A 254 30.49 10.38 25.05
CA SER A 254 31.72 9.94 25.71
C SER A 254 31.45 9.31 27.08
N ALA A 255 30.61 9.95 27.90
CA ALA A 255 30.23 9.44 29.21
C ALA A 255 29.37 8.16 29.11
N ASP A 256 28.40 8.14 28.19
CA ASP A 256 27.47 7.02 28.03
C ASP A 256 28.20 5.76 27.54
N LYS A 257 29.11 5.89 26.56
CA LYS A 257 29.99 4.80 26.12
C LYS A 257 30.84 4.21 27.24
N ALA A 258 31.35 5.03 28.15
CA ALA A 258 32.13 4.56 29.29
C ALA A 258 31.28 3.75 30.29
N SER A 259 29.96 3.97 30.31
CA SER A 259 29.05 3.26 31.21
C SER A 259 28.51 1.94 30.65
N LEU A 260 28.62 1.69 29.33
CA LEU A 260 28.02 0.52 28.66
C LEU A 260 28.37 -0.82 29.30
N ALA A 261 29.65 -1.03 29.66
CA ALA A 261 30.09 -2.28 30.28
C ALA A 261 29.46 -2.49 31.67
N ALA A 262 29.26 -1.41 32.43
CA ALA A 262 28.58 -1.48 33.73
C ALA A 262 27.09 -1.75 33.55
N GLN A 263 26.43 -1.07 32.60
CA GLN A 263 25.02 -1.31 32.27
C GLN A 263 24.77 -2.77 31.83
N GLU A 264 25.63 -3.30 30.97
CA GLU A 264 25.59 -4.70 30.52
C GLU A 264 25.64 -5.67 31.69
N ARG A 265 26.67 -5.51 32.55
CA ARG A 265 26.85 -6.33 33.75
C ARG A 265 25.64 -6.24 34.69
N ASP A 266 25.12 -5.04 34.90
CA ASP A 266 24.03 -4.82 35.85
C ASP A 266 22.70 -5.39 35.35
N ALA A 267 22.44 -5.33 34.04
CA ALA A 267 21.28 -5.96 33.41
C ALA A 267 21.35 -7.49 33.40
N MET A 268 22.54 -8.08 33.46
CA MET A 268 22.73 -9.54 33.57
C MET A 268 22.57 -10.09 35.00
N LYS A 269 22.42 -9.23 36.02
CA LYS A 269 22.25 -9.70 37.41
C LYS A 269 20.90 -10.44 37.58
N PRO A 270 20.82 -11.48 38.42
CA PRO A 270 19.57 -12.24 38.63
C PRO A 270 18.36 -11.36 39.02
N GLY A 271 18.59 -10.33 39.82
CA GLY A 271 17.57 -9.39 40.30
C GLY A 271 17.25 -8.22 39.35
N ALA A 272 17.86 -8.15 38.16
CA ALA A 272 17.58 -7.06 37.21
C ALA A 272 16.11 -7.09 36.80
N THR A 273 15.47 -5.91 36.82
CA THR A 273 14.06 -5.77 36.42
C THR A 273 13.90 -5.88 34.91
N GLY A 274 12.71 -6.25 34.43
CA GLY A 274 12.43 -6.27 32.99
C GLY A 274 12.68 -4.92 32.30
N ALA A 275 12.37 -3.80 32.97
CA ALA A 275 12.64 -2.46 32.48
C ALA A 275 14.14 -2.16 32.33
N THR A 276 14.96 -2.57 33.31
CA THR A 276 16.42 -2.45 33.22
C THR A 276 16.97 -3.24 32.03
N VAL A 277 16.51 -4.48 31.88
CA VAL A 277 16.96 -5.37 30.82
C VAL A 277 16.57 -4.84 29.43
N ALA A 278 15.31 -4.43 29.26
CA ALA A 278 14.83 -3.86 28.00
C ALA A 278 15.56 -2.56 27.66
N GLY A 279 15.73 -1.65 28.63
CA GLY A 279 16.45 -0.39 28.43
C GLY A 279 17.93 -0.58 28.07
N THR A 280 18.60 -1.60 28.60
CA THR A 280 19.95 -1.97 28.14
C THR A 280 19.95 -2.44 26.68
N GLY A 281 18.90 -3.15 26.26
CA GLY A 281 18.67 -3.47 24.85
C GLY A 281 18.54 -2.22 23.97
N ASP A 282 17.75 -1.23 24.41
CA ASP A 282 17.57 0.05 23.72
C ASP A 282 18.90 0.79 23.55
N VAL A 283 19.69 0.88 24.63
CA VAL A 283 21.01 1.53 24.60
C VAL A 283 21.94 0.82 23.60
N PHE A 284 22.05 -0.50 23.63
CA PHE A 284 22.90 -1.22 22.67
C PHE A 284 22.42 -1.06 21.23
N LEU A 285 21.11 -1.05 20.99
CA LEU A 285 20.55 -0.80 19.66
C LEU A 285 20.90 0.61 19.16
N SER A 286 20.82 1.63 20.04
CA SER A 286 21.16 3.02 19.73
C SER A 286 22.64 3.21 19.33
N TYR A 287 23.51 2.30 19.79
CA TYR A 287 24.94 2.25 19.45
C TYR A 287 25.27 1.28 18.32
N ASP A 288 24.29 0.89 17.51
CA ASP A 288 24.46 -0.02 16.37
C ASP A 288 25.07 -1.38 16.78
N GLN A 289 24.72 -1.88 17.98
CA GLN A 289 25.08 -3.21 18.48
C GLN A 289 23.85 -4.14 18.55
N PRO A 290 23.24 -4.48 17.40
CA PRO A 290 21.97 -5.20 17.36
C PRO A 290 22.05 -6.62 17.94
N ALA A 291 23.20 -7.30 17.84
CA ALA A 291 23.39 -8.63 18.42
C ALA A 291 23.33 -8.62 19.96
N LYS A 292 23.91 -7.59 20.59
CA LYS A 292 23.77 -7.40 22.04
C LYS A 292 22.33 -7.00 22.40
N ALA A 293 21.73 -6.09 21.64
CA ALA A 293 20.35 -5.67 21.86
C ALA A 293 19.38 -6.87 21.82
N GLU A 294 19.49 -7.75 20.81
CA GLU A 294 18.72 -8.99 20.71
C GLU A 294 18.84 -9.88 21.94
N THR A 295 20.06 -10.00 22.51
CA THR A 295 20.29 -10.78 23.73
C THR A 295 19.49 -10.21 24.91
N PHE A 296 19.52 -8.89 25.08
CA PHE A 296 18.80 -8.21 26.15
C PHE A 296 17.28 -8.23 25.95
N TYR A 297 16.76 -7.99 24.74
CA TYR A 297 15.32 -8.08 24.49
C TYR A 297 14.79 -9.50 24.67
N THR A 298 15.55 -10.53 24.26
CA THR A 298 15.18 -11.92 24.50
C THR A 298 15.08 -12.22 25.99
N MET A 299 16.02 -11.71 26.81
CA MET A 299 15.95 -11.82 28.26
C MET A 299 14.78 -11.02 28.86
N ALA A 300 14.49 -9.82 28.33
CA ALA A 300 13.38 -8.97 28.78
C ALA A 300 12.02 -9.66 28.59
N MET A 301 11.83 -10.37 27.48
CA MET A 301 10.58 -11.10 27.20
C MET A 301 10.18 -12.09 28.30
N GLY A 302 11.14 -12.66 29.03
CA GLY A 302 10.91 -13.59 30.13
C GLY A 302 10.69 -12.91 31.49
N LYS A 303 10.79 -11.58 31.58
CA LYS A 303 10.70 -10.82 32.83
C LYS A 303 9.28 -10.25 33.02
N PRO A 304 8.76 -10.22 34.27
CA PRO A 304 7.46 -9.58 34.53
C PRO A 304 7.54 -8.05 34.39
N GLY A 305 6.41 -7.43 34.07
CA GLY A 305 6.26 -5.97 34.05
C GLY A 305 6.84 -5.26 32.82
N VAL A 306 7.27 -6.00 31.79
CA VAL A 306 7.69 -5.41 30.51
C VAL A 306 6.49 -5.15 29.60
N ASP A 307 6.58 -4.11 28.78
CA ASP A 307 5.69 -3.94 27.63
C ASP A 307 6.09 -4.94 26.54
N ALA A 308 5.36 -6.04 26.46
CA ALA A 308 5.63 -7.13 25.51
C ALA A 308 5.56 -6.66 24.05
N ASN A 309 4.72 -5.67 23.71
CA ASN A 309 4.65 -5.13 22.35
C ASN A 309 5.91 -4.32 22.02
N ALA A 310 6.39 -3.49 22.95
CA ALA A 310 7.63 -2.73 22.76
C ALA A 310 8.85 -3.66 22.61
N VAL A 311 8.99 -4.64 23.52
CA VAL A 311 10.11 -5.59 23.47
C VAL A 311 10.08 -6.43 22.18
N ALA A 312 8.92 -6.92 21.75
CA ALA A 312 8.81 -7.66 20.49
C ALA A 312 9.14 -6.77 19.27
N MET A 313 8.71 -5.51 19.28
CA MET A 313 9.03 -4.55 18.23
C MET A 313 10.55 -4.34 18.11
N HIS A 314 11.22 -4.01 19.22
CA HIS A 314 12.65 -3.71 19.20
C HIS A 314 13.52 -4.95 19.00
N LEU A 315 13.09 -6.13 19.48
CA LEU A 315 13.70 -7.40 19.13
C LEU A 315 13.65 -7.65 17.62
N GLY A 316 12.50 -7.44 16.99
CA GLY A 316 12.35 -7.57 15.55
C GLY A 316 13.25 -6.60 14.78
N MET A 317 13.36 -5.35 15.23
CA MET A 317 14.26 -4.35 14.62
C MET A 317 15.73 -4.75 14.73
N ALA A 318 16.17 -5.19 15.91
CA ALA A 318 17.53 -5.70 16.12
C ALA A 318 17.84 -6.90 15.23
N GLN A 319 16.87 -7.80 15.03
CA GLN A 319 17.00 -8.95 14.12
C GLN A 319 17.06 -8.52 12.65
N ALA A 320 16.21 -7.59 12.22
CA ALA A 320 16.23 -7.06 10.85
C ALA A 320 17.57 -6.37 10.51
N MET A 321 18.16 -5.63 11.46
CA MET A 321 19.48 -5.00 11.32
C MET A 321 20.62 -6.02 11.20
N GLN A 322 20.42 -7.25 11.66
CA GLN A 322 21.37 -8.36 11.51
C GLN A 322 21.12 -9.23 10.27
N GLY A 323 20.07 -8.96 9.50
CA GLY A 323 19.65 -9.81 8.38
C GLY A 323 18.85 -11.05 8.78
N LYS A 324 18.44 -11.16 10.05
CA LYS A 324 17.57 -12.25 10.57
C LYS A 324 16.10 -11.95 10.25
N TYR A 325 15.78 -11.88 8.96
CA TYR A 325 14.50 -11.33 8.50
C TYR A 325 13.29 -12.19 8.88
N ALA A 326 13.43 -13.53 8.87
CA ALA A 326 12.34 -14.43 9.25
C ALA A 326 11.98 -14.30 10.74
N GLU A 327 13.00 -14.26 11.61
CA GLU A 327 12.86 -14.05 13.04
C GLU A 327 12.28 -12.67 13.34
N ALA A 328 12.74 -11.65 12.61
CA ALA A 328 12.20 -10.30 12.72
C ALA A 328 10.70 -10.27 12.41
N GLN A 329 10.27 -10.85 11.30
CA GLN A 329 8.84 -10.94 10.92
C GLN A 329 8.03 -11.70 11.98
N ALA A 330 8.56 -12.78 12.54
CA ALA A 330 7.88 -13.54 13.59
C ALA A 330 7.67 -12.71 14.88
N ASN A 331 8.59 -11.81 15.21
CA ASN A 331 8.43 -10.90 16.35
C ASN A 331 7.51 -9.71 16.03
N PHE A 332 7.59 -9.12 14.83
CA PHE A 332 6.66 -8.06 14.42
C PHE A 332 5.20 -8.53 14.39
N ALA A 333 4.95 -9.80 14.05
CA ALA A 333 3.61 -10.39 14.07
C ALA A 333 2.97 -10.45 15.48
N LYS A 334 3.77 -10.34 16.55
CA LYS A 334 3.29 -10.31 17.95
C LYS A 334 2.85 -8.91 18.38
N VAL A 335 3.21 -7.87 17.62
CA VAL A 335 2.98 -6.47 17.97
C VAL A 335 1.55 -6.05 17.62
N SER A 336 0.89 -5.39 18.57
CA SER A 336 -0.51 -4.96 18.49
C SER A 336 -0.68 -3.53 19.02
N GLY A 337 -1.93 -3.04 19.03
CA GLY A 337 -2.26 -1.70 19.52
C GLY A 337 -1.66 -0.59 18.66
N SER A 338 -1.22 0.51 19.29
CA SER A 338 -0.67 1.68 18.61
C SER A 338 0.60 1.40 17.79
N ARG A 339 1.34 0.34 18.11
CA ARG A 339 2.57 -0.06 17.40
C ARG A 339 2.31 -0.93 16.17
N ALA A 340 1.10 -1.45 16.00
CA ALA A 340 0.79 -2.37 14.89
C ALA A 340 1.10 -1.80 13.49
N PRO A 341 0.79 -0.52 13.17
CA PRO A 341 1.16 0.05 11.88
C PRO A 341 2.68 0.11 11.66
N VAL A 342 3.45 0.43 12.71
CA VAL A 342 4.91 0.53 12.65
C VAL A 342 5.54 -0.86 12.46
N ALA A 343 5.08 -1.85 13.23
CA ALA A 343 5.52 -3.25 13.09
C ALA A 343 5.21 -3.81 11.70
N ARG A 344 4.07 -3.42 11.10
CA ARG A 344 3.69 -3.84 9.74
C ARG A 344 4.67 -3.33 8.69
N LEU A 345 5.09 -2.07 8.77
CA LEU A 345 6.08 -1.50 7.85
C LEU A 345 7.47 -2.13 8.03
N TRP A 346 7.90 -2.36 9.26
CA TRP A 346 9.16 -3.05 9.54
C TRP A 346 9.15 -4.52 9.07
N SER A 347 8.02 -5.21 9.23
CA SER A 347 7.83 -6.56 8.67
C SER A 347 7.91 -6.54 7.14
N ALA A 348 7.35 -5.53 6.48
CA ALA A 348 7.50 -5.35 5.04
C ALA A 348 8.94 -5.07 4.61
N TYR A 349 9.69 -4.31 5.40
CA TYR A 349 11.13 -4.11 5.15
C TYR A 349 11.90 -5.42 5.24
N ALA A 350 11.66 -6.24 6.27
CA ALA A 350 12.27 -7.56 6.37
C ALA A 350 11.91 -8.45 5.16
N ALA A 351 10.62 -8.46 4.76
CA ALA A 351 10.16 -9.18 3.58
C ALA A 351 10.78 -8.67 2.26
N SER A 352 11.02 -7.36 2.14
CA SER A 352 11.64 -6.76 0.95
C SER A 352 13.10 -7.17 0.77
N LYS A 353 13.75 -7.66 1.83
CA LYS A 353 15.14 -8.15 1.80
C LYS A 353 15.23 -9.65 1.49
N SER A 354 14.15 -10.40 1.69
CA SER A 354 14.05 -11.81 1.33
C SER A 354 13.38 -12.06 -0.03
N THR A 355 12.64 -11.08 -0.56
CA THR A 355 11.99 -11.17 -1.88
C THR A 355 12.99 -10.74 -2.96
N PRO A 356 13.22 -11.52 -4.05
CA PRO A 356 14.09 -11.09 -5.15
C PRO A 356 13.59 -9.76 -5.72
N ALA A 357 14.49 -8.78 -5.87
CA ALA A 357 14.17 -7.55 -6.58
C ALA A 357 13.75 -7.92 -8.02
N ALA A 358 12.49 -7.67 -8.37
CA ALA A 358 12.02 -7.92 -9.73
C ALA A 358 12.90 -7.09 -10.70
N ALA A 359 13.44 -7.77 -11.71
CA ALA A 359 14.20 -7.12 -12.77
C ALA A 359 13.38 -5.94 -13.34
N PRO A 360 14.03 -4.80 -13.68
CA PRO A 360 13.33 -3.68 -14.28
C PRO A 360 12.55 -4.17 -15.51
N ALA A 361 11.28 -3.78 -15.61
CA ALA A 361 10.46 -4.07 -16.77
C ALA A 361 11.23 -3.61 -18.02
N ALA A 362 11.55 -4.54 -18.92
CA ALA A 362 12.20 -4.23 -20.16
C ALA A 362 11.39 -3.14 -20.86
N ALA A 363 12.04 -2.00 -21.14
CA ALA A 363 11.43 -0.92 -21.89
C ALA A 363 10.86 -1.50 -23.19
N ALA A 364 9.55 -1.36 -23.39
CA ALA A 364 8.92 -1.75 -24.64
C ALA A 364 9.63 -1.03 -25.77
N ALA A 365 10.25 -1.80 -26.68
CA ALA A 365 10.93 -1.26 -27.84
C ALA A 365 9.93 -0.42 -28.65
N PRO A 366 10.35 0.75 -29.18
CA PRO A 366 9.49 1.53 -30.05
C PRO A 366 9.15 0.69 -31.29
N GLN A 367 7.87 0.49 -31.55
CA GLN A 367 7.43 -0.10 -32.82
C GLN A 367 7.81 0.87 -33.94
N SER A 368 8.68 0.40 -34.82
CA SER A 368 9.14 1.07 -36.05
C SER A 368 8.08 1.04 -37.14
#